data_AF-A0A3S0AC95-F1
#
_entry.id   AF-A0A3S0AC95-F1
#
_cell.length_a   1.000
_cell.length_b   1.000
_cell.length_c   1.000
_cell.angle_alpha   90.00
_cell.angle_beta   90.00
_cell.angle_gamma   90.00
#
_symmetry.space_group_name_H-M   'P 1'
#
loop_
_entity.id
_entity.type
_entity.pdbx_description
1 polymer ?
#
loop_
_entity_poly.entity_id
_entity_poly.type
_entity_poly.pdbx_seq_one_letter_code
_entity_poly.pdbx_strand_id
1 'polypeptide(L)'
;MEPSFNQIHPNFKLNGVHYDVDGLKKLALDLVKEEELYKLTIGKFLMDWLDDTAILEVHTSGSTGAPKAIALKKVQMANSALATGKFFKMGAGTKAILCLSAQHIAGKMMLVRAMVLGWEIDVLEPTSNPLEKTNVGYDFGAMVPLQVAESIPRLNQIKTLIVGGAPISSGLKLQLLGVFTKVYETYGMTETITHIAVKEVGDNLHSNSFKVLPGISLSKDDRSCLVIEAPKISDHIIVTNDLVELLSPTEFQWLGRYDNVINSAGIKLIPEQIESKLSKIINCKFFVTGITDVKLGQKLILVVEGEVDTKKLLHDIKANPNLSKYEVPKDIFSLPQFIYTKNGKLNRKETMRVLKLE
;
A
#
# COMPACT_ATOMS: atom_id res chain seq x y z
N MET A 1 -8.10 -28.62 -7.17
CA MET A 1 -8.08 -28.85 -5.71
C MET A 1 -8.25 -27.49 -5.06
N GLU A 2 -9.32 -27.30 -4.27
CA GLU A 2 -9.44 -26.07 -3.48
C GLU A 2 -8.29 -26.02 -2.47
N PRO A 3 -7.66 -24.86 -2.24
CA PRO A 3 -6.60 -24.78 -1.25
C PRO A 3 -7.17 -25.08 0.13
N SER A 4 -6.64 -26.12 0.77
CA SER A 4 -6.91 -26.40 2.18
C SER A 4 -6.06 -25.45 3.01
N PHE A 5 -6.70 -24.52 3.73
CA PHE A 5 -5.99 -23.65 4.68
C PHE A 5 -5.48 -24.43 5.92
N ASN A 6 -5.97 -25.66 6.12
CA ASN A 6 -5.59 -26.55 7.21
C ASN A 6 -4.28 -27.31 6.95
N GLN A 7 -3.61 -27.04 5.83
CA GLN A 7 -2.37 -27.72 5.46
C GLN A 7 -1.23 -26.72 5.38
N ILE A 8 -0.07 -27.17 5.84
CA ILE A 8 1.20 -26.47 5.68
C ILE A 8 1.96 -27.17 4.57
N HIS A 9 2.48 -26.40 3.62
CA HIS A 9 3.24 -26.96 2.52
C HIS A 9 4.50 -27.66 3.07
N PRO A 10 4.85 -28.88 2.64
CA PRO A 10 5.94 -29.67 3.23
C PRO A 10 7.33 -29.01 3.16
N ASN A 11 7.56 -28.20 2.13
CA ASN A 11 8.81 -27.44 1.97
C ASN A 11 8.86 -26.13 2.76
N PHE A 12 7.80 -25.75 3.48
CA PHE A 12 7.79 -24.53 4.27
C PHE A 12 8.90 -24.58 5.34
N LYS A 13 9.62 -23.45 5.48
CA LYS A 13 10.57 -23.22 6.56
C LYS A 13 10.33 -21.86 7.19
N LEU A 14 10.49 -21.78 8.50
CA LEU A 14 10.51 -20.54 9.26
C LEU A 14 11.86 -20.41 9.97
N ASN A 15 12.63 -19.37 9.65
CA ASN A 15 14.00 -19.18 10.13
C ASN A 15 14.90 -20.42 9.92
N GLY A 16 14.78 -21.05 8.75
CA GLY A 16 15.53 -22.25 8.38
C GLY A 16 15.02 -23.58 8.97
N VAL A 17 14.00 -23.57 9.82
CA VAL A 17 13.45 -24.78 10.45
C VAL A 17 12.16 -25.22 9.75
N HIS A 18 12.05 -26.53 9.45
CA HIS A 18 10.83 -27.13 8.94
C HIS A 18 9.81 -27.33 10.05
N TYR A 19 8.54 -27.08 9.72
CA TYR A 19 7.43 -27.33 10.63
C TYR A 19 6.26 -28.00 9.90
N ASP A 20 5.70 -29.02 10.53
CA ASP A 20 4.34 -29.47 10.27
C ASP A 20 3.33 -28.64 11.10
N VAL A 21 2.06 -29.00 11.03
CA VAL A 21 0.98 -28.29 11.75
C VAL A 21 1.21 -28.31 13.26
N ASP A 22 1.57 -29.46 13.83
CA ASP A 22 1.74 -29.61 15.28
C ASP A 22 2.99 -28.90 15.79
N GLY A 23 4.08 -28.93 15.02
CA GLY A 23 5.30 -28.18 15.28
C GLY A 23 5.04 -26.67 15.26
N LEU A 24 4.28 -26.17 14.28
CA LEU A 24 3.89 -24.76 14.24
C LEU A 24 2.98 -24.37 15.41
N LYS A 25 2.05 -25.24 15.83
CA LYS A 25 1.21 -24.98 17.03
C LYS A 25 2.06 -24.85 18.29
N LYS A 26 3.07 -25.71 18.47
CA LYS A 26 4.02 -25.62 19.59
C LYS A 26 4.82 -24.31 19.53
N LEU A 27 5.37 -23.99 18.36
CA LEU A 27 6.09 -22.73 18.16
C LEU A 27 5.20 -21.51 18.47
N ALA A 28 3.94 -21.52 18.03
CA ALA A 28 3.01 -20.44 18.28
C ALA A 28 2.80 -20.22 19.78
N LEU A 29 2.65 -21.29 20.57
CA LEU A 29 2.54 -21.25 22.03
C LEU A 29 3.80 -20.70 22.71
N ASP A 30 4.98 -20.92 22.15
CA ASP A 30 6.22 -20.36 22.69
C ASP A 30 6.36 -18.89 22.33
N LEU A 31 6.05 -18.52 21.09
CA LEU A 31 6.11 -17.13 20.62
C LEU A 31 5.16 -16.20 21.38
N VAL A 32 4.00 -16.67 21.85
CA VAL A 32 3.08 -15.84 22.65
C VAL A 32 3.56 -15.57 24.08
N LYS A 33 4.61 -16.26 24.53
CA LYS A 33 5.25 -16.00 25.84
C LYS A 33 6.40 -15.00 25.73
N GLU A 34 6.83 -14.66 24.52
CA GLU A 34 7.93 -13.73 24.27
C GLU A 34 7.50 -12.29 24.57
N GLU A 35 8.41 -11.49 25.13
CA GLU A 35 8.17 -10.06 25.43
C GLU A 35 8.24 -9.19 24.16
N GLU A 36 9.00 -9.63 23.15
CA GLU A 36 9.15 -8.91 21.89
C GLU A 36 7.83 -8.91 21.11
N LEU A 37 7.25 -7.72 20.93
CA LEU A 37 5.91 -7.55 20.34
C LEU A 37 5.75 -8.22 18.96
N TYR A 38 6.79 -8.22 18.13
CA TYR A 38 6.72 -8.84 16.80
C TYR A 38 6.63 -10.37 16.91
N LYS A 39 7.34 -11.01 17.83
CA LYS A 39 7.21 -12.45 18.11
C LYS A 39 5.84 -12.78 18.67
N LEU A 40 5.38 -12.03 19.69
CA LEU A 40 4.06 -12.18 20.29
C LEU A 40 2.94 -12.14 19.24
N THR A 41 3.01 -11.18 18.31
CA THR A 41 1.97 -10.99 17.29
C THR A 41 2.02 -12.05 16.18
N ILE A 42 3.20 -12.59 15.88
CA ILE A 42 3.34 -13.78 15.03
C ILE A 42 2.76 -15.01 15.72
N GLY A 43 3.08 -15.24 17.00
CA GLY A 43 2.54 -16.35 17.78
C GLY A 43 1.02 -16.34 17.82
N LYS A 44 0.41 -15.19 18.13
CA LYS A 44 -1.06 -15.01 18.11
C LYS A 44 -1.63 -15.32 16.72
N PHE A 45 -1.05 -14.76 15.67
CA PHE A 45 -1.51 -15.03 14.31
C PHE A 45 -1.39 -16.51 13.93
N LEU A 46 -0.30 -17.20 14.28
CA LEU A 46 -0.14 -18.62 14.00
C LEU A 46 -1.17 -19.46 14.75
N MET A 47 -1.49 -19.13 16.01
CA MET A 47 -2.58 -19.78 16.74
C MET A 47 -3.92 -19.60 16.01
N ASP A 48 -4.26 -18.36 15.63
CA ASP A 48 -5.49 -18.07 14.90
C ASP A 48 -5.51 -18.74 13.52
N TRP A 49 -4.37 -18.83 12.82
CA TRP A 49 -4.30 -19.46 11.50
C TRP A 49 -4.47 -20.98 11.56
N LEU A 50 -3.85 -21.62 12.56
CA LEU A 50 -3.80 -23.08 12.71
C LEU A 50 -4.99 -23.65 13.49
N ASP A 51 -5.89 -22.80 13.98
CA ASP A 51 -7.18 -23.24 14.50
C ASP A 51 -8.12 -23.71 13.35
N ASP A 52 -9.15 -24.47 13.71
CA ASP A 52 -10.11 -25.01 12.74
C ASP A 52 -11.15 -23.98 12.28
N THR A 53 -11.10 -22.73 12.78
CA THR A 53 -12.03 -21.69 12.37
C THR A 53 -11.72 -21.25 10.94
N ALA A 54 -12.75 -21.12 10.10
CA ALA A 54 -12.57 -20.74 8.70
C ALA A 54 -12.31 -19.23 8.52
N ILE A 55 -12.44 -18.44 9.58
CA ILE A 55 -12.45 -16.98 9.56
C ILE A 55 -11.33 -16.46 10.46
N LEU A 56 -10.61 -15.45 9.97
CA LEU A 56 -9.65 -14.67 10.74
C LEU A 56 -10.19 -13.24 10.89
N GLU A 57 -10.32 -12.76 12.12
CA GLU A 57 -10.66 -11.36 12.37
C GLU A 57 -9.42 -10.46 12.26
N VAL A 58 -9.52 -9.42 11.44
CA VAL A 58 -8.47 -8.42 11.27
C VAL A 58 -9.02 -7.03 11.50
N HIS A 59 -8.18 -6.14 12.03
CA HIS A 59 -8.55 -4.75 12.26
C HIS A 59 -7.98 -3.85 11.16
N THR A 60 -8.84 -2.99 10.62
CA THR A 60 -8.41 -1.96 9.66
C THR A 60 -7.96 -0.70 10.38
N SER A 61 -6.91 -0.08 9.86
CA SER A 61 -6.55 1.30 10.20
C SER A 61 -7.45 2.24 9.40
N GLY A 62 -8.72 2.35 9.80
CA GLY A 62 -9.70 3.21 9.15
C GLY A 62 -9.14 4.63 8.94
N SER A 63 -9.35 5.21 7.76
CA SER A 63 -8.92 6.58 7.43
C SER A 63 -9.74 7.65 8.15
N THR A 64 -10.88 7.30 8.74
CA THR A 64 -11.88 8.24 9.28
C THR A 64 -12.31 7.99 10.72
N GLY A 65 -11.71 7.04 11.47
CA GLY A 65 -12.17 6.77 12.85
C GLY A 65 -11.63 5.50 13.52
N ALA A 66 -12.44 4.94 14.43
CA ALA A 66 -12.13 3.74 15.20
C ALA A 66 -11.88 2.52 14.30
N PRO A 67 -10.96 1.62 14.66
CA PRO A 67 -10.69 0.40 13.89
C PRO A 67 -11.96 -0.41 13.63
N LYS A 68 -12.20 -0.80 12.37
CA LYS A 68 -13.27 -1.73 12.02
C LYS A 68 -12.70 -3.14 11.95
N ALA A 69 -13.32 -4.07 12.66
CA ALA A 69 -13.06 -5.49 12.52
C ALA A 69 -13.64 -5.97 11.17
N ILE A 70 -12.84 -6.74 10.44
CA ILE A 70 -13.21 -7.40 9.19
C ILE A 70 -12.92 -8.89 9.35
N ALA A 71 -13.93 -9.70 9.06
CA ALA A 71 -13.81 -11.15 9.00
C ALA A 71 -13.29 -11.57 7.63
N LEU A 72 -12.10 -12.18 7.56
CA LEU A 72 -11.51 -12.71 6.33
C LEU A 72 -11.58 -14.23 6.32
N LYS A 73 -11.99 -14.85 5.21
CA LYS A 73 -11.94 -16.32 5.10
C LYS A 73 -10.51 -16.77 4.86
N LYS A 74 -10.00 -17.73 5.63
CA LYS A 74 -8.63 -18.27 5.47
C LYS A 74 -8.39 -18.85 4.07
N VAL A 75 -9.41 -19.45 3.46
CA VAL A 75 -9.35 -19.93 2.06
C VAL A 75 -9.11 -18.80 1.06
N GLN A 76 -9.72 -17.63 1.26
CA GLN A 76 -9.51 -16.45 0.41
C GLN A 76 -8.10 -15.88 0.61
N MET A 77 -7.57 -15.94 1.84
CA MET A 77 -6.18 -15.57 2.13
C MET A 77 -5.20 -16.51 1.41
N ALA A 78 -5.44 -17.82 1.45
CA ALA A 78 -4.64 -18.79 0.70
C ALA A 78 -4.73 -18.54 -0.81
N ASN A 79 -5.90 -18.22 -1.35
CA ASN A 79 -6.07 -17.84 -2.76
C ASN A 79 -5.28 -16.57 -3.11
N SER A 80 -5.25 -15.57 -2.23
CA SER A 80 -4.43 -14.35 -2.42
C SER A 80 -2.93 -14.68 -2.45
N ALA A 81 -2.47 -15.61 -1.61
CA ALA A 81 -1.10 -16.10 -1.66
C ALA A 81 -0.79 -16.81 -3.00
N LEU A 82 -1.66 -17.72 -3.45
CA LEU A 82 -1.52 -18.42 -4.74
C LEU A 82 -1.46 -17.45 -5.92
N ALA A 83 -2.30 -16.40 -5.91
CA ALA A 83 -2.30 -15.37 -6.94
C ALA A 83 -0.96 -14.60 -6.97
N THR A 84 -0.40 -14.28 -5.80
CA THR A 84 0.93 -13.65 -5.67
C THR A 84 2.02 -14.56 -6.25
N GLY A 85 2.08 -15.83 -5.81
CA GLY A 85 3.07 -16.80 -6.27
C GLY A 85 3.00 -17.03 -7.78
N LYS A 86 1.79 -17.13 -8.34
CA LYS A 86 1.59 -17.29 -9.79
C LYS A 86 2.05 -16.06 -10.58
N PHE A 87 1.75 -14.85 -10.11
CA PHE A 87 2.14 -13.61 -10.79
C PHE A 87 3.67 -13.45 -10.86
N PHE A 88 4.34 -13.62 -9.72
CA PHE A 88 5.80 -13.50 -9.63
C PHE A 88 6.57 -14.76 -10.04
N LYS A 89 5.86 -15.83 -10.43
CA LYS A 89 6.44 -17.14 -10.77
C LYS A 89 7.29 -17.72 -9.64
N MET A 90 6.81 -17.59 -8.40
CA MET A 90 7.47 -18.03 -7.17
C MET A 90 6.72 -19.22 -6.56
N GLY A 91 7.43 -20.33 -6.39
CA GLY A 91 6.92 -21.56 -5.79
C GLY A 91 7.74 -22.01 -4.59
N ALA A 92 7.68 -23.30 -4.26
CA ALA A 92 8.39 -23.87 -3.13
C ALA A 92 9.92 -23.64 -3.21
N GLY A 93 10.54 -23.39 -2.05
CA GLY A 93 11.97 -23.07 -1.95
C GLY A 93 12.33 -21.60 -2.23
N THR A 94 11.36 -20.75 -2.59
CA THR A 94 11.56 -19.29 -2.63
C THR A 94 12.00 -18.81 -1.25
N LYS A 95 13.09 -18.06 -1.16
CA LYS A 95 13.55 -17.48 0.10
C LYS A 95 12.97 -16.07 0.28
N ALA A 96 12.21 -15.85 1.34
CA ALA A 96 11.49 -14.61 1.60
C ALA A 96 11.88 -13.98 2.95
N ILE A 97 11.73 -12.65 3.04
CA ILE A 97 11.94 -11.90 4.28
C ILE A 97 10.63 -11.33 4.81
N LEU A 98 10.33 -11.58 6.09
CA LEU A 98 9.29 -10.89 6.85
C LEU A 98 9.94 -9.83 7.74
N CYS A 99 9.82 -8.56 7.32
CA CYS A 99 10.25 -7.39 8.10
C CYS A 99 9.09 -6.40 8.37
N LEU A 100 7.85 -6.87 8.18
CA LEU A 100 6.63 -6.13 8.45
C LEU A 100 5.97 -6.67 9.73
N SER A 101 5.28 -5.80 10.47
CA SER A 101 4.55 -6.21 11.66
C SER A 101 3.39 -7.16 11.32
N ALA A 102 3.33 -8.31 11.99
CA ALA A 102 2.22 -9.25 11.93
C ALA A 102 0.95 -8.75 12.65
N GLN A 103 0.99 -7.56 13.25
CA GLN A 103 -0.24 -6.87 13.69
C GLN A 103 -1.15 -6.55 12.50
N HIS A 104 -0.54 -6.22 11.35
CA HIS A 104 -1.26 -5.84 10.14
C HIS A 104 -1.34 -6.99 9.13
N ILE A 105 -2.34 -6.93 8.26
CA ILE A 105 -2.58 -7.95 7.23
C ILE A 105 -1.37 -8.17 6.31
N ALA A 106 -0.55 -7.14 6.08
CA ALA A 106 0.65 -7.24 5.25
C ALA A 106 1.69 -8.23 5.83
N GLY A 107 1.96 -8.18 7.14
CA GLY A 107 2.86 -9.12 7.80
C GLY A 107 2.26 -10.53 7.89
N LYS A 108 0.98 -10.63 8.27
CA LYS A 108 0.23 -11.90 8.30
C LYS A 108 0.29 -12.63 6.96
N MET A 109 0.09 -11.91 5.87
CA MET A 109 0.07 -12.51 4.53
C MET A 109 1.44 -12.95 4.01
N MET A 110 2.55 -12.44 4.55
CA MET A 110 3.87 -13.02 4.26
C MET A 110 4.01 -14.41 4.87
N LEU A 111 3.51 -14.63 6.09
CA LEU A 111 3.46 -15.95 6.72
C LEU A 111 2.52 -16.88 5.96
N VAL A 112 1.32 -16.42 5.57
CA VAL A 112 0.39 -17.23 4.76
C VAL A 112 1.02 -17.61 3.42
N ARG A 113 1.66 -16.67 2.72
CA ARG A 113 2.38 -16.98 1.47
C ARG A 113 3.41 -18.08 1.69
N ALA A 114 4.22 -17.97 2.75
CA ALA A 114 5.23 -18.97 3.01
C ALA A 114 4.65 -20.34 3.33
N MET A 115 3.64 -20.41 4.20
CA MET A 115 2.97 -21.66 4.57
C MET A 115 2.24 -22.32 3.39
N VAL A 116 1.59 -21.53 2.52
CA VAL A 116 0.80 -22.04 1.39
C VAL A 116 1.67 -22.39 0.18
N LEU A 117 2.71 -21.60 -0.10
CA LEU A 117 3.55 -21.75 -1.29
C LEU A 117 4.82 -22.58 -1.03
N GLY A 118 5.08 -22.95 0.23
CA GLY A 118 6.29 -23.68 0.61
C GLY A 118 7.55 -22.83 0.55
N TRP A 119 7.44 -21.54 0.90
CA TRP A 119 8.61 -20.66 0.94
C TRP A 119 9.43 -20.90 2.22
N GLU A 120 10.68 -20.50 2.16
CA GLU A 120 11.55 -20.37 3.31
C GLU A 120 11.49 -18.91 3.76
N ILE A 121 10.92 -18.62 4.94
CA ILE A 121 10.75 -17.25 5.41
C ILE A 121 11.62 -16.96 6.63
N ASP A 122 12.46 -15.94 6.52
CA ASP A 122 13.22 -15.40 7.65
C ASP A 122 12.48 -14.20 8.23
N VAL A 123 12.24 -14.25 9.54
CA VAL A 123 11.54 -13.20 10.29
C VAL A 123 12.55 -12.32 10.98
N LEU A 124 12.49 -11.03 10.70
CA LEU A 124 13.26 -10.01 11.40
C LEU A 124 12.33 -9.10 12.21
N GLU A 125 12.88 -8.50 13.25
CA GLU A 125 12.22 -7.41 13.97
C GLU A 125 11.84 -6.29 12.98
N PRO A 126 10.59 -5.81 12.97
CA PRO A 126 10.19 -4.70 12.12
C PRO A 126 10.87 -3.40 12.55
N THR A 127 11.86 -2.95 11.77
CA THR A 127 12.54 -1.66 11.96
C THR A 127 12.36 -0.76 10.73
N SER A 128 12.81 0.49 10.81
CA SER A 128 12.89 1.38 9.66
C SER A 128 13.95 0.91 8.65
N ASN A 129 15.01 0.21 9.06
CA ASN A 129 16.05 -0.30 8.17
C ASN A 129 16.23 -1.81 8.34
N PRO A 130 15.31 -2.64 7.83
CA PRO A 130 15.31 -4.08 8.08
C PRO A 130 16.51 -4.82 7.47
N LEU A 131 17.14 -4.26 6.44
CA LEU A 131 18.30 -4.89 5.79
C LEU A 131 19.63 -4.58 6.47
N GLU A 132 19.66 -3.71 7.48
CA GLU A 132 20.89 -3.30 8.18
C GLU A 132 21.61 -4.47 8.86
N LYS A 133 20.87 -5.41 9.46
CA LYS A 133 21.43 -6.47 10.31
C LYS A 133 21.53 -7.84 9.63
N THR A 134 21.14 -7.96 8.37
CA THR A 134 21.19 -9.23 7.62
C THR A 134 22.17 -9.15 6.46
N ASN A 135 22.83 -10.25 6.13
CA ASN A 135 23.68 -10.42 4.95
C ASN A 135 23.12 -11.51 4.01
N VAL A 136 21.86 -11.89 4.22
CA VAL A 136 21.20 -12.97 3.53
C VAL A 136 20.58 -12.45 2.24
N GLY A 137 20.76 -13.18 1.14
CA GLY A 137 20.03 -12.94 -0.10
C GLY A 137 18.63 -13.55 -0.05
N TYR A 138 17.63 -12.79 -0.50
CA TYR A 138 16.23 -13.16 -0.59
C TYR A 138 15.72 -13.05 -2.03
N ASP A 139 14.84 -13.96 -2.41
CA ASP A 139 14.12 -13.89 -3.67
C ASP A 139 12.95 -12.89 -3.61
N PHE A 140 12.30 -12.80 -2.45
CA PHE A 140 11.09 -11.98 -2.26
C PHE A 140 11.07 -11.23 -0.93
N GLY A 141 10.57 -9.99 -0.95
CA GLY A 141 10.31 -9.21 0.26
C GLY A 141 9.07 -8.33 0.12
N ALA A 142 8.57 -7.86 1.26
CA ALA A 142 7.52 -6.85 1.33
C ALA A 142 7.90 -5.75 2.32
N MET A 143 7.77 -4.49 1.92
CA MET A 143 8.14 -3.33 2.73
C MET A 143 7.14 -2.18 2.60
N VAL A 144 7.19 -1.23 3.53
CA VAL A 144 6.56 0.10 3.38
C VAL A 144 7.57 1.09 2.77
N PRO A 145 7.14 2.21 2.14
CA PRO A 145 8.06 3.16 1.50
C PRO A 145 9.20 3.66 2.40
N LEU A 146 8.94 3.88 3.70
CA LEU A 146 9.98 4.28 4.65
C LEU A 146 11.08 3.22 4.77
N GLN A 147 10.71 1.95 4.85
CA GLN A 147 11.69 0.86 4.92
C GLN A 147 12.53 0.76 3.66
N VAL A 148 11.89 0.97 2.50
CA VAL A 148 12.60 0.99 1.21
C VAL A 148 13.63 2.13 1.19
N ALA A 149 13.24 3.33 1.59
CA ALA A 149 14.10 4.51 1.58
C ALA A 149 15.37 4.32 2.44
N GLU A 150 15.22 3.74 3.63
CA GLU A 150 16.37 3.49 4.53
C GLU A 150 17.21 2.28 4.10
N SER A 151 16.62 1.33 3.36
CA SER A 151 17.30 0.10 2.93
C SER A 151 17.87 0.16 1.50
N ILE A 152 17.78 1.29 0.78
CA ILE A 152 18.31 1.42 -0.60
C ILE A 152 19.74 0.90 -0.76
N PRO A 153 20.72 1.24 0.11
CA PRO A 153 22.11 0.81 -0.06
C PRO A 153 22.31 -0.72 -0.05
N ARG A 154 21.33 -1.44 0.49
CA ARG A 154 21.36 -2.88 0.73
C ARG A 154 20.24 -3.63 0.01
N LEU A 155 19.46 -2.92 -0.81
CA LEU A 155 18.24 -3.44 -1.43
C LEU A 155 18.54 -4.62 -2.37
N ASN A 156 19.72 -4.62 -2.99
CA ASN A 156 20.24 -5.70 -3.85
C ASN A 156 20.26 -7.09 -3.19
N GLN A 157 20.14 -7.17 -1.87
CA GLN A 157 19.90 -8.44 -1.16
C GLN A 157 18.54 -9.06 -1.47
N ILE A 158 17.57 -8.30 -1.98
CA ILE A 158 16.25 -8.78 -2.37
C ILE A 158 16.14 -8.71 -3.90
N LYS A 159 15.74 -9.81 -4.55
CA LYS A 159 15.53 -9.84 -6.01
C LYS A 159 14.21 -9.17 -6.42
N THR A 160 13.11 -9.49 -5.72
CA THR A 160 11.77 -8.92 -5.99
C THR A 160 11.18 -8.34 -4.71
N LEU A 161 10.78 -7.07 -4.75
CA LEU A 161 10.26 -6.36 -3.59
C LEU A 161 8.88 -5.77 -3.92
N ILE A 162 7.87 -6.13 -3.13
CA ILE A 162 6.59 -5.43 -3.17
C ILE A 162 6.56 -4.33 -2.11
N VAL A 163 6.02 -3.16 -2.47
CA VAL A 163 5.95 -1.97 -1.62
C VAL A 163 4.50 -1.54 -1.50
N GLY A 164 4.00 -1.52 -0.25
CA GLY A 164 2.61 -1.23 0.03
C GLY A 164 2.40 -0.35 1.26
N GLY A 165 1.14 -0.14 1.63
CA GLY A 165 0.73 0.65 2.81
C GLY A 165 0.68 2.16 2.59
N ALA A 166 1.45 2.70 1.64
CA ALA A 166 1.35 4.08 1.17
C ALA A 166 1.90 4.21 -0.27
N PRO A 167 1.50 5.24 -1.03
CA PRO A 167 2.08 5.54 -2.33
C PRO A 167 3.60 5.79 -2.24
N ILE A 168 4.34 5.38 -3.27
CA ILE A 168 5.78 5.68 -3.36
C ILE A 168 5.95 7.11 -3.88
N SER A 169 6.68 7.94 -3.14
CA SER A 169 6.94 9.34 -3.52
C SER A 169 7.77 9.44 -4.80
N SER A 170 7.60 10.52 -5.56
CA SER A 170 8.39 10.76 -6.78
C SER A 170 9.89 10.77 -6.49
N GLY A 171 10.32 11.33 -5.35
CA GLY A 171 11.72 11.32 -4.92
C GLY A 171 12.26 9.91 -4.70
N LEU A 172 11.50 9.06 -3.99
CA LEU A 172 11.90 7.66 -3.79
C LEU A 172 11.91 6.88 -5.10
N LYS A 173 10.97 7.11 -6.02
CA LYS A 173 10.98 6.50 -7.36
C LYS A 173 12.26 6.83 -8.13
N LEU A 174 12.78 8.05 -8.02
CA LEU A 174 14.04 8.45 -8.64
C LEU A 174 15.25 7.74 -8.00
N GLN A 175 15.25 7.57 -6.68
CA GLN A 175 16.33 6.84 -5.99
C GLN A 175 16.34 5.34 -6.30
N LEU A 176 15.20 4.79 -6.74
CA LEU A 176 15.06 3.40 -7.18
C LEU A 176 15.46 3.18 -8.64
N LEU A 177 15.90 4.20 -9.38
CA LEU A 177 16.45 4.02 -10.72
C LEU A 177 17.80 3.31 -10.65
N GLY A 178 18.01 2.31 -11.51
CA GLY A 178 19.24 1.53 -11.60
C GLY A 178 19.50 0.58 -10.43
N VAL A 179 18.57 0.40 -9.49
CA VAL A 179 18.71 -0.61 -8.43
C VAL A 179 18.50 -2.01 -9.01
N PHE A 180 19.30 -2.99 -8.55
CA PHE A 180 19.19 -4.38 -9.02
C PHE A 180 17.83 -5.03 -8.71
N THR A 181 17.22 -4.64 -7.59
CA THR A 181 15.95 -5.17 -7.11
C THR A 181 14.80 -4.75 -8.01
N LYS A 182 13.96 -5.71 -8.41
CA LYS A 182 12.70 -5.41 -9.07
C LYS A 182 11.69 -4.94 -8.04
N VAL A 183 11.39 -3.65 -8.03
CA VAL A 183 10.46 -3.04 -7.07
C VAL A 183 9.08 -2.89 -7.69
N TYR A 184 8.05 -3.27 -6.94
CA TYR A 184 6.65 -3.20 -7.36
C TYR A 184 5.82 -2.43 -6.34
N GLU A 185 5.20 -1.32 -6.76
CA GLU A 185 4.14 -0.66 -6.00
C GLU A 185 2.88 -1.53 -6.06
N THR A 186 2.25 -1.79 -4.91
CA THR A 186 1.03 -2.61 -4.84
C THR A 186 -0.23 -1.78 -4.71
N TYR A 187 -1.29 -2.16 -5.42
CA TYR A 187 -2.64 -1.64 -5.21
C TYR A 187 -3.52 -2.71 -4.55
N GLY A 188 -4.16 -2.34 -3.43
CA GLY A 188 -4.99 -3.24 -2.64
C GLY A 188 -5.54 -2.58 -1.38
N MET A 189 -6.47 -3.27 -0.75
CA MET A 189 -7.17 -2.85 0.46
C MET A 189 -7.50 -4.06 1.33
N THR A 190 -8.10 -3.86 2.51
CA THR A 190 -8.37 -4.99 3.42
C THR A 190 -9.50 -5.87 2.89
N GLU A 191 -10.46 -5.27 2.18
CA GLU A 191 -11.56 -5.93 1.47
C GLU A 191 -11.06 -6.87 0.36
N THR A 192 -9.84 -6.63 -0.16
CA THR A 192 -9.15 -7.52 -1.10
C THR A 192 -8.06 -8.37 -0.43
N ILE A 193 -8.06 -8.44 0.91
CA ILE A 193 -7.04 -9.07 1.76
C ILE A 193 -5.69 -8.35 1.69
N THR A 194 -5.05 -8.36 0.51
CA THR A 194 -3.87 -7.55 0.23
C THR A 194 -3.96 -6.93 -1.16
N HIS A 195 -2.95 -7.12 -1.99
CA HIS A 195 -2.87 -6.52 -3.31
C HIS A 195 -3.64 -7.35 -4.34
N ILE A 196 -4.29 -6.64 -5.26
CA ILE A 196 -4.93 -7.22 -6.45
C ILE A 196 -4.18 -6.82 -7.72
N ALA A 197 -3.33 -5.81 -7.64
CA ALA A 197 -2.55 -5.31 -8.75
C ALA A 197 -1.18 -4.84 -8.30
N VAL A 198 -0.22 -4.86 -9.22
CA VAL A 198 1.13 -4.34 -9.00
C VAL A 198 1.59 -3.49 -10.18
N LYS A 199 2.43 -2.52 -9.91
CA LYS A 199 3.07 -1.64 -10.89
C LYS A 199 4.56 -1.66 -10.65
N GLU A 200 5.35 -1.97 -11.66
CA GLU A 200 6.80 -1.94 -11.56
C GLU A 200 7.30 -0.49 -11.40
N VAL A 201 8.31 -0.31 -10.56
CA VAL A 201 8.93 0.98 -10.23
C VAL A 201 10.43 0.85 -10.44
N GLY A 202 11.06 1.91 -10.95
CA GLY A 202 12.47 1.90 -11.34
C GLY A 202 12.59 2.12 -12.85
N ASP A 203 13.48 1.39 -13.51
CA ASP A 203 13.90 1.67 -14.90
C ASP A 203 12.78 1.56 -15.95
N ASN A 204 11.68 0.89 -15.61
CA ASN A 204 10.53 0.73 -16.50
C ASN A 204 9.47 1.85 -16.33
N LEU A 205 9.93 3.11 -16.29
CA LEU A 205 9.10 4.32 -16.11
C LEU A 205 8.01 4.52 -17.19
N HIS A 206 8.05 3.76 -18.28
CA HIS A 206 7.12 3.90 -19.40
C HIS A 206 5.69 3.42 -19.08
N SER A 207 5.50 2.61 -18.02
CA SER A 207 4.20 2.06 -17.65
C SER A 207 3.76 2.60 -16.29
N ASN A 208 2.97 3.68 -16.25
CA ASN A 208 2.35 4.16 -15.00
C ASN A 208 1.08 3.38 -14.63
N SER A 209 0.96 2.14 -15.13
CA SER A 209 -0.21 1.29 -15.00
C SER A 209 0.01 0.13 -14.03
N PHE A 210 -1.04 -0.21 -13.31
CA PHE A 210 -1.14 -1.40 -12.48
C PHE A 210 -1.63 -2.58 -13.30
N LYS A 211 -0.94 -3.72 -13.19
CA LYS A 211 -1.34 -4.99 -13.78
C LYS A 211 -1.93 -5.88 -12.69
N VAL A 212 -3.10 -6.46 -12.97
CA VAL A 212 -3.81 -7.28 -11.98
C VAL A 212 -3.20 -8.68 -11.83
N LEU A 213 -3.39 -9.25 -10.65
CA LEU A 213 -3.08 -10.65 -10.38
C LEU A 213 -4.03 -11.59 -11.15
N PRO A 214 -3.63 -12.85 -11.41
CA PRO A 214 -4.46 -13.80 -12.13
C PRO A 214 -5.81 -14.07 -11.46
N GLY A 215 -6.88 -14.14 -12.26
CA GLY A 215 -8.23 -14.45 -11.78
C GLY A 215 -9.00 -13.25 -11.22
N ILE A 216 -8.56 -12.03 -11.58
CA ILE A 216 -9.21 -10.77 -11.23
C ILE A 216 -9.58 -10.04 -12.52
N SER A 217 -10.82 -9.53 -12.59
CA SER A 217 -11.34 -8.71 -13.68
C SER A 217 -11.67 -7.31 -13.16
N LEU A 218 -11.48 -6.31 -14.04
CA LEU A 218 -11.75 -4.91 -13.74
C LEU A 218 -12.85 -4.36 -14.65
N SER A 219 -13.67 -3.48 -14.08
CA SER A 219 -14.60 -2.63 -14.80
C SER A 219 -14.68 -1.25 -14.14
N LYS A 220 -15.57 -0.38 -14.64
CA LYS A 220 -15.85 0.93 -14.05
C LYS A 220 -17.33 1.07 -13.76
N ASP A 221 -17.66 1.80 -12.71
CA ASP A 221 -19.01 2.30 -12.49
C ASP A 221 -19.26 3.62 -13.26
N ASP A 222 -20.46 4.18 -13.13
CA ASP A 222 -20.87 5.43 -13.80
C ASP A 222 -20.04 6.64 -13.38
N ARG A 223 -19.33 6.57 -12.25
CA ARG A 223 -18.43 7.61 -11.75
C ARG A 223 -17.02 7.48 -12.33
N SER A 224 -16.76 6.47 -13.17
CA SER A 224 -15.43 6.04 -13.59
C SER A 224 -14.55 5.54 -12.44
N CYS A 225 -15.15 5.07 -11.35
CA CYS A 225 -14.44 4.44 -10.25
C CYS A 225 -14.20 2.95 -10.55
N LEU A 226 -13.09 2.42 -10.04
CA LEU A 226 -12.69 1.04 -10.24
C LEU A 226 -13.68 0.08 -9.58
N VAL A 227 -14.12 -0.91 -10.34
CA VAL A 227 -14.93 -2.04 -9.87
C VAL A 227 -14.09 -3.30 -10.03
N ILE A 228 -13.93 -4.05 -8.95
CA ILE A 228 -13.04 -5.21 -8.85
C ILE A 228 -13.90 -6.46 -8.67
N GLU A 229 -13.72 -7.43 -9.54
CA GLU A 229 -14.29 -8.76 -9.42
C GLU A 229 -13.16 -9.77 -9.21
N ALA A 230 -13.14 -10.41 -8.04
CA ALA A 230 -12.09 -11.33 -7.62
C ALA A 230 -12.70 -12.52 -6.86
N PRO A 231 -13.41 -13.44 -7.54
CA PRO A 231 -14.29 -14.44 -6.91
C PRO A 231 -13.59 -15.43 -5.98
N LYS A 232 -12.26 -15.57 -6.10
CA LYS A 232 -11.45 -16.40 -5.18
C LYS A 232 -10.97 -15.66 -3.92
N ILE A 233 -11.05 -14.34 -3.92
CA ILE A 233 -10.52 -13.46 -2.87
C ILE A 233 -11.68 -12.76 -2.13
N SER A 234 -12.79 -12.49 -2.82
CA SER A 234 -13.99 -11.85 -2.28
C SER A 234 -15.23 -12.56 -2.82
N ASP A 235 -16.25 -12.74 -1.97
CA ASP A 235 -17.56 -13.25 -2.38
C ASP A 235 -18.45 -12.18 -3.04
N HIS A 236 -18.00 -10.92 -3.02
CA HIS A 236 -18.72 -9.78 -3.54
C HIS A 236 -17.88 -8.99 -4.54
N ILE A 237 -18.57 -8.33 -5.46
CA ILE A 237 -17.96 -7.30 -6.31
C ILE A 237 -17.61 -6.10 -5.43
N ILE A 238 -16.38 -5.61 -5.55
CA ILE A 238 -15.87 -4.49 -4.74
C ILE A 238 -15.93 -3.23 -5.60
N VAL A 239 -16.84 -2.32 -5.26
CA VAL A 239 -16.92 -0.99 -5.86
C VAL A 239 -16.09 -0.02 -5.04
N THR A 240 -15.07 0.56 -5.65
CA THR A 240 -14.19 1.52 -4.99
C THR A 240 -14.67 2.97 -5.19
N ASN A 241 -14.00 3.91 -4.54
CA ASN A 241 -14.05 5.33 -4.88
C ASN A 241 -12.74 5.79 -5.55
N ASP A 242 -12.02 4.88 -6.21
CA ASP A 242 -10.78 5.18 -6.89
C ASP A 242 -11.05 5.45 -8.37
N LEU A 243 -10.83 6.68 -8.82
CA LEU A 243 -10.90 7.05 -10.22
C LEU A 243 -9.77 6.39 -11.00
N VAL A 244 -10.12 5.75 -12.12
CA VAL A 244 -9.16 5.02 -12.94
C VAL A 244 -9.37 5.23 -14.43
N GLU A 245 -8.28 5.10 -15.18
CA GLU A 245 -8.31 4.85 -16.62
C GLU A 245 -8.03 3.36 -16.85
N LEU A 246 -8.99 2.62 -17.40
CA LEU A 246 -8.78 1.23 -17.78
C LEU A 246 -8.07 1.18 -19.13
N LEU A 247 -6.90 0.52 -19.17
CA LEU A 247 -6.15 0.25 -20.40
C LEU A 247 -6.55 -1.10 -21.00
N SER A 248 -6.95 -2.04 -20.15
CA SER A 248 -7.54 -3.34 -20.51
C SER A 248 -8.35 -3.89 -19.33
N PRO A 249 -9.06 -5.03 -19.47
CA PRO A 249 -9.71 -5.71 -18.34
C PRO A 249 -8.76 -6.13 -17.20
N THR A 250 -7.45 -6.09 -17.44
CA THR A 250 -6.40 -6.52 -16.51
C THR A 250 -5.36 -5.44 -16.20
N GLU A 251 -5.55 -4.23 -16.70
CA GLU A 251 -4.56 -3.16 -16.56
C GLU A 251 -5.23 -1.78 -16.47
N PHE A 252 -4.80 -0.97 -15.51
CA PHE A 252 -5.39 0.35 -15.26
C PHE A 252 -4.37 1.37 -14.76
N GLN A 253 -4.65 2.65 -14.97
CA GLN A 253 -3.96 3.75 -14.30
C GLN A 253 -4.84 4.29 -13.19
N TRP A 254 -4.26 4.46 -12.00
CA TRP A 254 -4.94 5.11 -10.89
C TRP A 254 -4.79 6.63 -11.02
N LEU A 255 -5.92 7.35 -10.97
CA LEU A 255 -5.95 8.80 -11.17
C LEU A 255 -6.08 9.56 -9.84
N GLY A 256 -6.89 9.07 -8.91
CA GLY A 256 -7.16 9.76 -7.66
C GLY A 256 -8.37 9.22 -6.94
N ARG A 257 -8.77 9.85 -5.84
CA ARG A 257 -10.01 9.52 -5.13
C ARG A 257 -11.17 10.35 -5.67
N TYR A 258 -12.28 9.70 -5.98
CA TYR A 258 -13.53 10.37 -6.34
C TYR A 258 -13.97 11.36 -5.25
N ASP A 259 -13.83 10.96 -3.98
CA ASP A 259 -14.20 11.78 -2.81
C ASP A 259 -13.40 13.09 -2.71
N ASN A 260 -12.24 13.16 -3.37
CA ASN A 260 -11.37 14.34 -3.36
C ASN A 260 -11.59 15.26 -4.57
N VAL A 261 -12.40 14.87 -5.56
CA VAL A 261 -12.58 15.65 -6.78
C VAL A 261 -13.14 17.04 -6.47
N ILE A 262 -12.49 18.06 -7.02
CA ILE A 262 -12.91 19.46 -6.89
C ILE A 262 -13.66 19.85 -8.15
N ASN A 263 -14.88 20.35 -8.02
CA ASN A 263 -15.67 20.86 -9.13
C ASN A 263 -15.55 22.39 -9.19
N SER A 264 -14.68 22.88 -10.08
CA SER A 264 -14.39 24.31 -10.26
C SER A 264 -14.91 24.79 -11.61
N ALA A 265 -15.98 25.58 -11.58
CA ALA A 265 -16.70 26.08 -12.76
C ALA A 265 -17.06 24.98 -13.77
N GLY A 266 -17.54 23.82 -13.28
CA GLY A 266 -17.91 22.67 -14.10
C GLY A 266 -16.74 21.77 -14.52
N ILE A 267 -15.51 22.12 -14.15
CA ILE A 267 -14.31 21.34 -14.45
C ILE A 267 -13.96 20.48 -13.25
N LYS A 268 -13.83 19.18 -13.48
CA LYS A 268 -13.37 18.21 -12.48
C LYS A 268 -11.85 18.26 -12.37
N LEU A 269 -11.36 18.74 -11.24
CA LEU A 269 -9.94 18.76 -10.90
C LEU A 269 -9.66 17.61 -9.92
N ILE A 270 -8.68 16.78 -10.25
CA ILE A 270 -8.29 15.63 -9.43
C ILE A 270 -7.06 16.02 -8.60
N PRO A 271 -7.18 16.19 -7.27
CA PRO A 271 -6.08 16.67 -6.43
C PRO A 271 -4.80 15.88 -6.57
N GLU A 272 -4.87 14.55 -6.64
CA GLU A 272 -3.69 13.69 -6.66
C GLU A 272 -2.89 13.84 -7.97
N GLN A 273 -3.57 14.14 -9.09
CA GLN A 273 -2.90 14.48 -10.36
C GLN A 273 -2.19 15.84 -10.27
N ILE A 274 -2.86 16.83 -9.68
CA ILE A 274 -2.29 18.18 -9.50
C ILE A 274 -1.11 18.12 -8.52
N GLU A 275 -1.25 17.39 -7.41
CA GLU A 275 -0.19 17.18 -6.43
C GLU A 275 1.03 16.48 -7.04
N SER A 276 0.83 15.48 -7.90
CA SER A 276 1.94 14.84 -8.62
C SER A 276 2.71 15.81 -9.53
N LYS A 277 2.01 16.76 -10.17
CA LYS A 277 2.66 17.82 -10.97
C LYS A 277 3.40 18.82 -10.08
N LEU A 278 2.79 19.22 -8.97
CA LEU A 278 3.35 20.19 -8.02
C LEU A 278 4.53 19.63 -7.22
N SER A 279 4.61 18.31 -7.00
CA SER A 279 5.70 17.71 -6.21
C SER A 279 7.08 17.86 -6.85
N LYS A 280 7.14 18.30 -8.11
CA LYS A 280 8.38 18.59 -8.84
C LYS A 280 8.95 19.97 -8.55
N ILE A 281 8.13 20.87 -7.98
CA ILE A 281 8.49 22.27 -7.69
C ILE A 281 8.36 22.62 -6.21
N ILE A 282 7.53 21.88 -5.45
CA ILE A 282 7.34 22.07 -4.00
C ILE A 282 8.12 21.01 -3.24
N ASN A 283 9.08 21.45 -2.42
CA ASN A 283 9.96 20.57 -1.64
C ASN A 283 9.48 20.31 -0.21
N CYS A 284 8.52 21.08 0.29
CA CYS A 284 7.88 20.84 1.58
C CYS A 284 6.65 19.93 1.44
N LYS A 285 6.05 19.49 2.55
CA LYS A 285 4.78 18.76 2.49
C LYS A 285 3.66 19.72 2.10
N PHE A 286 2.76 19.25 1.24
CA PHE A 286 1.64 20.05 0.78
C PHE A 286 0.47 19.16 0.37
N PHE A 287 -0.69 19.77 0.19
CA PHE A 287 -1.83 19.16 -0.48
C PHE A 287 -2.67 20.23 -1.17
N VAL A 288 -3.45 19.83 -2.18
CA VAL A 288 -4.46 20.70 -2.78
C VAL A 288 -5.87 20.25 -2.37
N THR A 289 -6.78 21.20 -2.26
CA THR A 289 -8.18 20.94 -1.95
C THR A 289 -9.07 22.02 -2.53
N GLY A 290 -10.38 21.76 -2.57
CA GLY A 290 -11.40 22.73 -2.97
C GLY A 290 -12.01 23.40 -1.76
N ILE A 291 -12.23 24.72 -1.82
CA ILE A 291 -13.09 25.44 -0.86
C ILE A 291 -14.21 26.15 -1.59
N THR A 292 -15.32 26.39 -0.90
CA THR A 292 -16.52 27.03 -1.47
C THR A 292 -16.19 28.38 -2.08
N ASP A 293 -16.70 28.62 -3.29
CA ASP A 293 -16.54 29.89 -4.00
C ASP A 293 -17.84 30.27 -4.72
N VAL A 294 -18.24 31.53 -4.62
CA VAL A 294 -19.53 32.02 -5.14
C VAL A 294 -19.61 31.90 -6.67
N LYS A 295 -18.49 32.02 -7.38
CA LYS A 295 -18.46 32.01 -8.86
C LYS A 295 -18.13 30.64 -9.41
N LEU A 296 -17.20 29.93 -8.77
CA LEU A 296 -16.67 28.66 -9.26
C LEU A 296 -17.39 27.44 -8.68
N GLY A 297 -18.24 27.61 -7.67
CA GLY A 297 -18.75 26.51 -6.84
C GLY A 297 -17.67 26.07 -5.84
N GLN A 298 -16.56 25.54 -6.35
CA GLN A 298 -15.35 25.33 -5.55
C GLN A 298 -14.13 25.97 -6.25
N LYS A 299 -13.29 26.67 -5.49
CA LYS A 299 -11.98 27.10 -5.95
C LYS A 299 -10.89 26.17 -5.42
N LEU A 300 -9.95 25.83 -6.30
CA LEU A 300 -8.74 25.09 -5.95
C LEU A 300 -7.82 25.97 -5.09
N ILE A 301 -7.38 25.45 -3.95
CA ILE A 301 -6.34 26.06 -3.11
C ILE A 301 -5.19 25.09 -2.89
N LEU A 302 -4.05 25.62 -2.50
CA LEU A 302 -2.87 24.87 -2.09
C LEU A 302 -2.57 25.17 -0.62
N VAL A 303 -2.27 24.13 0.16
CA VAL A 303 -1.86 24.25 1.55
C VAL A 303 -0.47 23.64 1.71
N VAL A 304 0.46 24.39 2.29
CA VAL A 304 1.87 23.99 2.48
C VAL A 304 2.25 23.96 3.96
N GLU A 305 3.09 22.99 4.34
CA GLU A 305 3.67 22.87 5.68
C GLU A 305 4.98 23.68 5.74
N GLY A 306 5.13 24.50 6.79
CA GLY A 306 6.29 25.34 7.04
C GLY A 306 6.12 26.81 6.62
N GLU A 307 7.15 27.60 6.90
CA GLU A 307 7.21 29.01 6.50
C GLU A 307 7.67 29.11 5.04
N VAL A 308 6.73 29.47 4.16
CA VAL A 308 6.96 29.57 2.71
C VAL A 308 6.50 30.92 2.20
N ASP A 309 7.30 31.55 1.34
CA ASP A 309 6.86 32.72 0.57
C ASP A 309 5.79 32.30 -0.44
N THR A 310 4.54 32.47 -0.06
CA THR A 310 3.38 32.06 -0.85
C THR A 310 3.25 32.84 -2.16
N LYS A 311 3.73 34.09 -2.23
CA LYS A 311 3.69 34.89 -3.45
C LYS A 311 4.68 34.38 -4.48
N LYS A 312 5.92 34.13 -4.04
CA LYS A 312 6.95 33.52 -4.87
C LYS A 312 6.50 32.14 -5.34
N LEU A 313 5.97 31.31 -4.44
CA LEU A 313 5.50 29.99 -4.78
C LEU A 313 4.38 30.02 -5.83
N LEU A 314 3.41 30.94 -5.70
CA LEU A 314 2.35 31.10 -6.70
C LEU A 314 2.90 31.54 -8.06
N HIS A 315 3.92 32.39 -8.08
CA HIS A 315 4.61 32.77 -9.31
C HIS A 315 5.27 31.57 -9.99
N ASP A 316 6.00 30.76 -9.23
CA ASP A 316 6.69 29.56 -9.72
C ASP A 316 5.68 28.51 -10.24
N ILE A 317 4.55 28.33 -9.54
CA ILE A 317 3.45 27.45 -9.98
C ILE A 317 2.84 27.93 -11.30
N LYS A 318 2.58 29.24 -11.44
CA LYS A 318 2.03 29.83 -12.67
C LYS A 318 2.98 29.68 -13.86
N ALA A 319 4.29 29.66 -13.62
CA ALA A 319 5.30 29.47 -14.64
C ALA A 319 5.46 28.00 -15.07
N ASN A 320 4.86 27.04 -14.37
CA ASN A 320 4.99 25.61 -14.69
C ASN A 320 4.14 25.24 -15.92
N PRO A 321 4.77 24.85 -17.06
CA PRO A 321 4.04 24.55 -18.30
C PRO A 321 3.21 23.27 -18.22
N ASN A 322 3.39 22.44 -17.20
CA ASN A 322 2.66 21.18 -17.03
C ASN A 322 1.28 21.34 -16.37
N LEU A 323 0.94 22.55 -15.92
CA LEU A 323 -0.35 22.87 -15.31
C LEU A 323 -1.24 23.62 -16.30
N SER A 324 -2.48 23.18 -16.41
CA SER A 324 -3.50 23.98 -17.09
C SER A 324 -3.87 25.21 -16.26
N LYS A 325 -4.45 26.24 -16.89
CA LYS A 325 -4.93 27.45 -16.20
C LYS A 325 -5.94 27.18 -15.06
N TYR A 326 -6.61 26.03 -15.09
CA TYR A 326 -7.58 25.61 -14.08
C TYR A 326 -6.94 24.89 -12.88
N GLU A 327 -5.77 24.28 -13.10
CA GLU A 327 -5.00 23.57 -12.07
C GLU A 327 -4.09 24.51 -11.26
N VAL A 328 -4.01 25.78 -11.62
CA VAL A 328 -3.33 26.80 -10.82
C VAL A 328 -4.19 27.15 -9.60
N PRO A 329 -3.68 26.94 -8.36
CA PRO A 329 -4.38 27.32 -7.14
C PRO A 329 -4.75 28.80 -7.14
N LYS A 330 -5.94 29.12 -6.64
CA LYS A 330 -6.42 30.50 -6.52
C LYS A 330 -5.83 31.20 -5.30
N ASP A 331 -5.59 30.43 -4.23
CA ASP A 331 -4.96 30.89 -3.00
C ASP A 331 -3.95 29.84 -2.50
N ILE A 332 -2.93 30.30 -1.77
CA ILE A 332 -1.94 29.45 -1.10
C ILE A 332 -1.93 29.81 0.38
N PHE A 333 -2.12 28.79 1.23
CA PHE A 333 -2.06 28.92 2.68
C PHE A 333 -0.86 28.13 3.22
N SER A 334 -0.22 28.67 4.24
CA SER A 334 0.86 28.00 4.95
C SER A 334 0.51 27.82 6.42
N LEU A 335 1.04 26.76 7.01
CA LEU A 335 0.92 26.48 8.44
C LEU A 335 2.22 25.83 8.94
N PRO A 336 2.77 26.18 10.12
CA PRO A 336 4.08 25.68 10.55
C PRO A 336 4.18 24.14 10.57
N GLN A 337 3.14 23.45 11.01
CA GLN A 337 3.06 21.99 11.05
C GLN A 337 1.64 21.46 10.85
N PHE A 338 1.41 20.60 9.85
CA PHE A 338 0.11 20.00 9.60
C PHE A 338 -0.40 19.16 10.78
N ILE A 339 -1.70 18.89 10.74
CA ILE A 339 -2.33 17.98 11.69
C ILE A 339 -2.22 16.55 11.16
N TYR A 340 -1.70 15.64 12.00
CA TYR A 340 -1.55 14.23 11.67
C TYR A 340 -2.49 13.37 12.53
N THR A 341 -2.93 12.26 11.97
CA THR A 341 -3.63 11.19 12.71
C THR A 341 -2.67 10.49 13.67
N LYS A 342 -3.22 9.70 14.62
CA LYS A 342 -2.42 8.85 15.52
C LYS A 342 -1.45 7.90 14.80
N ASN A 343 -1.77 7.54 13.55
CA ASN A 343 -0.95 6.67 12.71
C ASN A 343 0.00 7.44 11.77
N GLY A 344 0.23 8.73 12.03
CA GLY A 344 1.18 9.57 11.28
C GLY A 344 0.72 10.01 9.89
N LYS A 345 -0.52 9.71 9.48
CA LYS A 345 -1.08 10.19 8.19
C LYS A 345 -1.56 11.63 8.30
N LEU A 346 -1.33 12.45 7.28
CA LEU A 346 -1.86 13.82 7.16
C LEU A 346 -3.39 13.82 7.27
N ASN A 347 -3.93 14.60 8.20
CA ASN A 347 -5.35 14.85 8.35
C ASN A 347 -5.71 16.17 7.64
N ARG A 348 -6.02 16.08 6.34
CA ARG A 348 -6.41 17.24 5.50
C ARG A 348 -7.58 18.00 6.11
N LYS A 349 -8.60 17.29 6.58
CA LYS A 349 -9.82 17.88 7.15
C LYS A 349 -9.53 18.72 8.40
N GLU A 350 -8.81 18.16 9.36
CA GLU A 350 -8.47 18.90 10.58
C GLU A 350 -7.51 20.06 10.30
N THR A 351 -6.58 19.89 9.36
CA THR A 351 -5.68 20.97 8.93
C THR A 351 -6.48 22.13 8.33
N MET A 352 -7.51 21.85 7.52
CA MET A 352 -8.42 22.86 6.97
C MET A 352 -9.25 23.57 8.05
N ARG A 353 -9.69 22.83 9.08
CA ARG A 353 -10.41 23.42 10.22
C ARG A 353 -9.54 24.41 11.00
N VAL A 354 -8.27 24.06 11.26
CA VAL A 354 -7.31 24.97 11.93
C VAL A 354 -7.09 26.25 11.12
N LEU A 355 -7.06 26.14 9.78
CA LEU A 355 -6.97 27.27 8.87
C LEU A 355 -8.28 28.07 8.75
N LYS A 356 -9.40 27.59 9.33
CA LYS A 356 -10.74 28.17 9.22
C LYS A 356 -11.23 28.27 7.76
N LEU A 357 -10.98 27.21 6.99
CA LEU A 357 -11.32 27.09 5.58
C LEU A 357 -12.36 25.99 5.27
N GLU A 358 -12.91 25.36 6.31
CA GLU A 358 -14.05 24.41 6.20
C GLU A 358 -15.39 25.12 6.10
#